data_AF-M6KF07-F1
#
_entry.id   AF-M6KF07-F1
#
_cell.length_a   1.000
_cell.length_b   1.000
_cell.length_c   1.000
_cell.angle_alpha   90.00
_cell.angle_beta   90.00
_cell.angle_gamma   90.00
#
_symmetry.space_group_name_H-M   'P 1'
#
loop_
_entity.id
_entity.type
_entity.pdbx_description
1 polymer ?
#
loop_
_entity_poly.entity_id
_entity_poly.type
_entity_poly.pdbx_seq_one_letter_code
_entity_poly.pdbx_strand_id
1 'polypeptide(L)' 'MNDAFRILSQFPQIDSDTIKISVLKEGLSIYFRLKTGEELSLNLGGNS' A
#
# COMPACT_ATOMS: atom_id res chain seq x y z
N MET A 1 1.44 -14.68 -0.69
CA MET A 1 1.84 -13.41 -0.04
C MET A 1 1.75 -12.32 -1.08
N ASN A 2 1.07 -11.19 -0.82
CA ASN A 2 0.84 -10.15 -1.82
C ASN A 2 2.18 -9.45 -2.16
N ASP A 3 2.58 -9.41 -3.44
CA ASP A 3 3.86 -8.81 -3.85
C ASP A 3 3.93 -7.32 -3.50
N ALA A 4 2.81 -6.60 -3.51
CA ALA A 4 2.77 -5.21 -3.07
C ALA A 4 3.11 -5.09 -1.57
N PHE A 5 2.64 -6.01 -0.73
CA PHE A 5 3.04 -6.03 0.69
C PHE A 5 4.55 -6.28 0.81
N ARG A 6 5.05 -7.31 0.11
CA ARG A 6 6.48 -7.67 0.14
C ARG A 6 7.37 -6.50 -0.27
N ILE A 7 6.99 -5.76 -1.30
CA ILE A 7 7.74 -4.57 -1.78
C ILE A 7 7.65 -3.44 -0.74
N LEU A 8 6.46 -3.12 -0.24
CA LEU A 8 6.27 -2.02 0.71
C LEU A 8 6.98 -2.26 2.04
N SER A 9 7.02 -3.51 2.52
CA SER A 9 7.75 -3.88 3.74
C SER A 9 9.27 -3.73 3.62
N GLN A 10 9.83 -3.53 2.42
CA GLN A 10 11.27 -3.28 2.23
C GLN A 10 11.64 -1.81 2.50
N PHE A 11 10.67 -0.90 2.57
CA PHE A 11 10.91 0.52 2.77
C PHE A 11 10.93 0.86 4.28
N PRO A 12 12.08 1.23 4.86
CA PRO A 12 12.21 1.43 6.31
C PRO A 12 11.40 2.62 6.85
N GLN A 13 11.00 3.56 5.98
CA GLN A 13 10.16 4.69 6.34
C GLN A 13 8.67 4.32 6.51
N ILE A 14 8.24 3.16 6.00
CA ILE A 14 6.87 2.68 6.13
C ILE A 14 6.71 1.94 7.45
N ASP A 15 5.61 2.20 8.14
CA ASP A 15 5.15 1.39 9.27
C ASP A 15 4.42 0.16 8.72
N SER A 16 5.12 -0.98 8.66
CA SER A 16 4.64 -2.20 7.99
C SER A 16 3.35 -2.75 8.58
N ASP A 17 3.07 -2.48 9.86
CA ASP A 17 1.88 -2.97 10.57
C ASP A 17 0.60 -2.25 10.09
N THR A 18 0.76 -1.16 9.34
CA THR A 18 -0.35 -0.36 8.81
C THR A 18 -0.67 -0.65 7.35
N ILE A 19 0.13 -1.47 6.67
CA ILE A 19 -0.07 -1.78 5.25
C ILE A 19 -1.39 -2.55 5.08
N LYS A 20 -2.35 -1.95 4.39
CA LYS A 20 -3.60 -2.58 4.00
C LYS A 20 -3.70 -2.57 2.48
N ILE A 21 -3.95 -3.75 1.90
CA ILE A 21 -4.08 -3.89 0.45
C ILE A 21 -5.45 -4.47 0.14
N SER A 22 -6.21 -3.75 -0.66
CA SER A 22 -7.52 -4.16 -1.15
C SER A 22 -7.42 -4.41 -2.65
N VAL A 23 -7.86 -5.61 -3.07
CA VAL A 23 -7.98 -5.92 -4.50
C VAL A 23 -9.29 -5.31 -5.00
N LEU A 24 -9.20 -4.49 -6.04
CA LEU A 24 -10.34 -3.88 -6.72
C LEU A 24 -10.67 -4.67 -7.99
N LYS A 25 -11.86 -4.45 -8.54
CA LYS A 25 -12.30 -5.08 -9.80
C LYS A 25 -11.33 -4.82 -10.96
N GLU A 26 -10.71 -3.65 -11.00
CA GLU A 26 -9.83 -3.18 -12.09
C GLU A 26 -8.47 -2.70 -11.58
N GLY A 27 -8.04 -3.15 -10.39
CA GLY A 27 -6.79 -2.66 -9.83
C GLY A 27 -6.53 -3.05 -8.38
N LEU A 28 -5.68 -2.26 -7.72
CA LEU A 28 -5.27 -2.40 -6.34
C LEU A 28 -5.41 -1.07 -5.62
N SER A 29 -5.96 -1.09 -4.41
CA SER A 29 -5.88 0.03 -3.48
C SER A 29 -4.94 -0.36 -2.35
N ILE A 30 -3.97 0.49 -2.06
CA ILE A 30 -2.96 0.29 -1.05
C ILE A 30 -3.05 1.47 -0.09
N TYR A 31 -3.10 1.19 1.21
CA TYR A 31 -3.00 2.16 2.28
C TYR A 31 -1.83 1.80 3.18
N PHE A 32 -1.09 2.79 3.65
CA PHE A 32 -0.02 2.62 4.63
C PHE A 32 0.29 3.94 5.33
N ARG A 33 0.97 3.87 6.47
CA ARG A 33 1.45 5.02 7.23
C ARG A 33 2.98 5.08 7.20
N LEU A 34 3.54 6.28 7.13
CA LEU A 34 4.95 6.51 7.37
C LEU A 34 5.24 6.53 8.87
N LYS A 35 6.45 6.19 9.28
CA LYS A 35 6.87 6.28 10.69
C LYS A 35 6.84 7.71 11.25
N THR A 36 6.84 8.71 10.38
CA THR A 36 6.66 10.13 10.69
C THR A 36 5.20 10.50 10.99
N GLY A 37 4.25 9.59 10.72
CA GLY A 37 2.83 9.71 11.08
C GLY A 37 1.90 10.00 9.91
N GLU A 38 2.42 10.39 8.75
CA GLU A 38 1.61 10.66 7.56
C GLU A 38 0.98 9.38 7.01
N GLU A 39 -0.28 9.49 6.63
CA GLU A 39 -1.05 8.40 6.03
C GLU A 39 -1.16 8.61 4.52
N LEU A 40 -0.86 7.55 3.77
CA LEU A 40 -0.80 7.57 2.32
C LEU A 40 -1.70 6.48 1.75
N SER A 41 -2.30 6.78 0.61
CA SER A 41 -3.03 5.79 -0.18
C SER A 41 -2.64 5.88 -1.64
N LEU A 42 -2.54 4.73 -2.29
CA LEU A 42 -2.20 4.57 -3.68
C LEU A 42 -3.25 3.67 -4.33
N ASN A 43 -3.92 4.17 -5.36
CA ASN A 43 -4.81 3.38 -6.21
C ASN A 43 -4.09 3.12 -7.53
N LEU A 44 -3.83 1.85 -7.82
CA LEU A 44 -3.17 1.37 -9.02
C LEU A 44 -4.21 0.67 -9.90
N GLY A 45 -4.60 1.31 -11.00
CA GLY A 45 -5.70 0.88 -11.85
C GLY A 45 -6.88 1.85 -11.77
N GLY A 46 -7.51 2.09 -12.92
CA GLY A 46 -8.54 3.12 -13.08
C GLY A 46 -8.15 4.18 -14.11
N ASN A 47 -8.05 3.77 -15.37
CA ASN A 47 -8.62 4.50 -16.50
C ASN A 47 -8.63 3.54 -17.68
N SER A 48 -9.82 3.03 -17.98
CA SER A 48 -10.14 2.37 -19.25
C SER A 48 -9.98 3.33 -20.42
#